data_AF-A0A7V5HY33-F1
#
_entry.id   AF-A0A7V5HY33-F1
#
_cell.length_a   1.000
_cell.length_b   1.000
_cell.length_c   1.000
_cell.angle_alpha   90.00
_cell.angle_beta   90.00
_cell.angle_gamma   90.00
#
_symmetry.space_group_name_H-M   'P 1'
#
loop_
_entity.id
_entity.type
_entity.pdbx_description
1 polymer ?
#
loop_
_entity_poly.entity_id
_entity_poly.type
_entity_poly.pdbx_seq_one_letter_code
_entity_poly.pdbx_strand_id
1 'polypeptide(L)'
;VLLISTGGIGRPIDEIVMNKALFDQEGVEIIGVIINKVVSKKYDKIKEITGLGLKHKGIRLLGVIPFEECLTYPTMEQIMEATEASVLYGEEFLQKRVLNIIVGAMEPYHALSHFAPHSLIIVPGDREDIILAAIAGERVMGEDYEIAGMILTGGLIPHQGVLKLMKESRFPILLSEDDTYTTAKKVHECRVKIRSKDEDKVKEAAHLVSTYLDVEGIVEQI
;
A
#
# COMPACT_ATOMS: atom_id res chain seq x y z
N VAL A 1 -21.81 -7.72 17.62
CA VAL A 1 -20.97 -7.75 16.39
C VAL A 1 -20.87 -6.38 15.77
N LEU A 2 -19.70 -6.01 15.24
CA LEU A 2 -19.51 -4.80 14.45
C LEU A 2 -19.22 -5.18 13.00
N LEU A 3 -19.94 -4.58 12.06
CA LEU A 3 -19.76 -4.83 10.62
C LEU A 3 -18.91 -3.74 9.98
N ILE A 4 -17.99 -4.12 9.11
CA ILE A 4 -17.17 -3.19 8.33
C ILE A 4 -17.38 -3.50 6.85
N SER A 5 -17.80 -2.48 6.09
CA SER A 5 -17.94 -2.58 4.63
C SER A 5 -17.04 -1.56 3.94
N THR A 6 -16.60 -1.86 2.72
CA THR A 6 -15.88 -0.89 1.90
C THR A 6 -16.81 0.22 1.38
N GLY A 7 -16.23 1.37 1.05
CA GLY A 7 -16.94 2.52 0.51
C GLY A 7 -17.68 2.23 -0.80
N GLY A 8 -18.85 2.83 -0.94
CA GLY A 8 -19.76 2.65 -2.07
C GLY A 8 -21.21 2.86 -1.63
N ILE A 9 -22.16 2.62 -2.55
CA ILE A 9 -23.59 2.79 -2.27
C ILE A 9 -24.31 1.44 -2.40
N GLY A 10 -24.43 0.88 -3.61
CA GLY A 10 -25.21 -0.34 -3.85
C GLY A 10 -24.63 -1.57 -3.13
N ARG A 11 -23.50 -2.08 -3.65
CA ARG A 11 -22.85 -3.29 -3.14
C ARG A 11 -22.64 -3.29 -1.61
N PRO A 12 -22.13 -2.22 -0.97
CA PRO A 12 -21.98 -2.18 0.48
C PRO A 12 -23.29 -2.38 1.24
N ILE A 13 -24.36 -1.67 0.86
CA ILE A 13 -25.65 -1.78 1.54
C ILE A 13 -26.21 -3.20 1.40
N ASP A 14 -26.11 -3.79 0.21
CA ASP A 14 -26.58 -5.16 -0.03
C ASP A 14 -25.82 -6.18 0.82
N GLU A 15 -24.48 -6.09 0.86
CA GLU A 15 -23.64 -6.96 1.68
C GLU A 15 -23.96 -6.81 3.18
N ILE A 16 -24.14 -5.57 3.67
CA ILE A 16 -24.50 -5.29 5.06
C ILE A 16 -25.86 -5.91 5.42
N VAL A 17 -26.88 -5.69 4.58
CA VAL A 17 -28.25 -6.17 4.84
C VAL A 17 -28.31 -7.69 4.78
N MET A 18 -27.62 -8.31 3.82
CA MET A 18 -27.54 -9.76 3.70
C MET A 18 -26.88 -10.38 4.94
N ASN A 19 -25.75 -9.82 5.40
CA ASN A 19 -25.08 -10.31 6.61
C ASN A 19 -25.95 -10.07 7.85
N LYS A 20 -26.62 -8.91 7.97
CA LYS A 20 -27.53 -8.61 9.09
C LYS A 20 -28.63 -9.66 9.21
N ALA A 21 -29.23 -10.05 8.10
CA ALA A 21 -30.28 -11.08 8.09
C ALA A 21 -29.77 -12.42 8.64
N LEU A 22 -28.54 -12.83 8.30
CA LEU A 22 -27.93 -14.04 8.84
C LEU A 22 -27.66 -13.93 10.35
N PHE A 23 -27.08 -12.82 10.81
CA PHE A 23 -26.85 -12.61 12.25
C PHE A 23 -28.16 -12.60 13.05
N ASP A 24 -29.24 -12.04 12.49
CA ASP A 24 -30.56 -12.06 13.13
C ASP A 24 -31.14 -13.47 13.25
N GLN A 25 -30.94 -14.32 12.24
CA GLN A 25 -31.34 -15.73 12.30
C GLN A 25 -30.58 -16.49 13.40
N GLU A 26 -29.31 -16.18 13.59
CA GLU A 26 -28.46 -16.78 14.63
C GLU A 26 -28.62 -16.10 16.01
N GLY A 27 -29.49 -15.09 16.13
CA GLY A 27 -29.74 -14.37 17.39
C GLY A 27 -28.56 -13.51 17.85
N VAL A 28 -27.67 -13.10 16.94
CA VAL A 28 -26.47 -12.31 17.23
C VAL A 28 -26.73 -10.83 16.95
N GLU A 29 -26.61 -10.01 17.98
CA GLU A 29 -26.83 -8.57 17.84
C GLU A 29 -25.69 -7.87 17.08
N ILE A 30 -26.07 -6.96 16.19
CA ILE A 30 -25.13 -6.06 15.50
C ILE A 30 -25.25 -4.65 16.10
N ILE A 31 -24.16 -4.22 16.73
CA ILE A 31 -23.97 -2.90 17.37
C ILE A 31 -24.08 -1.78 16.31
N GLY A 32 -23.56 -2.05 15.11
CA GLY A 32 -23.69 -1.17 13.97
C GLY A 32 -22.67 -1.46 12.88
N VAL A 33 -22.56 -0.52 11.95
CA VAL A 33 -21.76 -0.63 10.73
C VAL A 33 -20.78 0.52 10.61
N ILE A 34 -19.58 0.23 10.12
CA ILE A 34 -18.60 1.20 9.65
C ILE A 34 -18.45 1.08 8.13
N ILE A 35 -18.49 2.21 7.43
CA ILE A 35 -18.13 2.28 6.01
C ILE A 35 -16.69 2.79 5.91
N ASN A 36 -15.78 1.94 5.45
CA ASN A 36 -14.34 2.21 5.42
C ASN A 36 -13.82 2.43 3.98
N LYS A 37 -12.68 3.12 3.83
CA LYS A 37 -12.00 3.37 2.56
C LYS A 37 -12.88 4.13 1.56
N VAL A 38 -13.58 5.16 2.03
CA VAL A 38 -14.39 6.01 1.15
C VAL A 38 -13.50 6.98 0.39
N VAL A 39 -13.56 6.95 -0.94
CA VAL A 39 -12.82 7.92 -1.78
C VAL A 39 -13.17 9.34 -1.36
N SER A 40 -12.16 10.14 -0.97
CA SER A 40 -12.34 11.45 -0.32
C SER A 40 -13.23 12.40 -1.12
N LYS A 41 -13.09 12.43 -2.46
CA LYS A 41 -13.94 13.24 -3.36
C LYS A 41 -15.43 12.88 -3.34
N LYS A 42 -15.79 11.68 -2.85
CA LYS A 42 -17.16 11.16 -2.77
C LYS A 42 -17.63 11.01 -1.33
N TYR A 43 -16.84 11.48 -0.35
CA TYR A 43 -17.05 11.23 1.06
C TYR A 43 -18.44 11.68 1.54
N ASP A 44 -18.78 12.96 1.37
CA ASP A 44 -20.05 13.51 1.84
C ASP A 44 -21.26 12.81 1.22
N LYS A 45 -21.20 12.59 -0.10
CA LYS A 45 -22.24 11.88 -0.85
C LYS A 45 -22.43 10.45 -0.34
N ILE A 46 -21.35 9.71 -0.12
CA ILE A 46 -21.44 8.33 0.37
C ILE A 46 -21.96 8.32 1.80
N LYS A 47 -21.47 9.21 2.67
CA LYS A 47 -21.92 9.33 4.06
C LYS A 47 -23.42 9.61 4.16
N GLU A 48 -23.92 10.55 3.38
CA GLU A 48 -25.35 10.90 3.36
C GLU A 48 -26.21 9.73 2.88
N ILE A 49 -25.89 9.16 1.72
CA ILE A 49 -26.72 8.11 1.10
C ILE A 49 -26.69 6.81 1.93
N THR A 50 -25.51 6.40 2.40
CA THR A 50 -25.39 5.19 3.23
C THR A 50 -26.07 5.38 4.58
N GLY A 51 -25.95 6.57 5.18
CA GLY A 51 -26.67 6.92 6.41
C GLY A 51 -28.19 6.79 6.28
N LEU A 52 -28.78 7.37 5.23
CA LEU A 52 -30.22 7.25 4.95
C LEU A 52 -30.62 5.80 4.66
N GLY A 53 -29.87 5.11 3.80
CA GLY A 53 -30.15 3.73 3.42
C GLY A 53 -30.13 2.76 4.60
N LEU A 54 -29.12 2.85 5.46
CA LEU A 54 -29.00 2.00 6.65
C LEU A 54 -30.05 2.34 7.72
N LYS A 55 -30.36 3.64 7.91
CA LYS A 55 -31.43 4.07 8.82
C LYS A 55 -32.79 3.48 8.43
N HIS A 56 -33.13 3.46 7.15
CA HIS A 56 -34.38 2.82 6.66
C HIS A 56 -34.43 1.30 6.88
N LYS A 57 -33.27 0.66 7.09
CA LYS A 57 -33.16 -0.76 7.40
C LYS A 57 -33.00 -1.04 8.90
N GLY A 58 -33.09 -0.01 9.75
CA GLY A 58 -32.92 -0.16 11.20
C GLY A 58 -31.47 -0.49 11.61
N ILE A 59 -30.48 -0.17 10.78
CA ILE A 59 -29.07 -0.45 11.04
C ILE A 59 -28.36 0.85 11.41
N ARG A 60 -27.69 0.86 12.57
CA ARG A 60 -26.90 2.02 13.05
C ARG A 60 -25.62 2.16 12.23
N LEU A 61 -25.43 3.31 11.60
CA LEU A 61 -24.14 3.72 11.03
C LEU A 61 -23.28 4.35 12.13
N LEU A 62 -22.16 3.72 12.46
CA LEU A 62 -21.22 4.13 13.51
C LEU A 62 -20.20 5.15 13.03
N GLY A 63 -19.95 5.19 11.72
CA GLY A 63 -19.07 6.17 11.11
C GLY A 63 -18.67 5.80 9.69
N VAL A 64 -18.02 6.75 9.03
CA VAL A 64 -17.54 6.64 7.66
C VAL A 64 -16.10 7.11 7.63
N ILE A 65 -15.17 6.23 7.26
CA ILE A 65 -13.74 6.52 7.25
C ILE A 65 -13.29 6.76 5.80
N PRO A 66 -12.63 7.90 5.51
CA PRO A 66 -12.08 8.14 4.19
C PRO A 66 -10.95 7.15 3.86
N PHE A 67 -10.68 6.99 2.57
CA PHE A 67 -9.48 6.31 2.12
C PHE A 67 -8.28 7.22 2.34
N GLU A 68 -7.27 6.71 3.03
CA GLU A 68 -6.01 7.40 3.26
C GLU A 68 -4.88 6.64 2.56
N GLU A 69 -4.20 7.33 1.65
CA GLU A 69 -3.27 6.71 0.71
C GLU A 69 -1.98 6.28 1.42
N CYS A 70 -1.53 7.05 2.40
CA CYS A 70 -0.30 6.77 3.14
C CYS A 70 -0.33 5.41 3.87
N LEU A 71 -1.51 4.94 4.26
CA LEU A 71 -1.68 3.63 4.88
C LEU A 71 -1.41 2.47 3.91
N THR A 72 -1.43 2.73 2.60
CA THR A 72 -1.26 1.73 1.55
C THR A 72 0.18 1.54 1.08
N TYR A 73 1.11 2.41 1.46
CA TYR A 73 2.50 2.34 0.97
C TYR A 73 3.33 1.25 1.67
N PRO A 74 3.77 0.16 1.01
CA PRO A 74 4.55 -0.88 1.67
C PRO A 74 5.97 -0.38 2.00
N THR A 75 6.64 -1.03 2.96
CA THR A 75 8.10 -0.92 3.08
C THR A 75 8.81 -1.82 2.07
N MET A 76 10.09 -1.55 1.80
CA MET A 76 10.94 -2.48 1.05
C MET A 76 11.08 -3.85 1.72
N GLU A 77 11.04 -3.93 3.05
CA GLU A 77 10.96 -5.19 3.81
C GLU A 77 9.68 -5.98 3.44
N GLN A 78 8.53 -5.31 3.38
CA GLN A 78 7.27 -5.95 2.97
C GLN A 78 7.31 -6.42 1.52
N ILE A 79 7.90 -5.62 0.64
CA ILE A 79 8.10 -5.99 -0.76
C ILE A 79 9.00 -7.22 -0.88
N MET A 80 10.13 -7.24 -0.17
CA MET A 80 11.06 -8.37 -0.13
C MET A 80 10.36 -9.67 0.30
N GLU A 81 9.57 -9.61 1.38
CA GLU A 81 8.80 -10.77 1.83
C GLU A 81 7.74 -11.22 0.81
N ALA A 82 7.06 -10.27 0.15
CA ALA A 82 6.02 -10.58 -0.82
C ALA A 82 6.57 -11.15 -2.15
N THR A 83 7.79 -10.75 -2.53
CA THR A 83 8.45 -11.24 -3.74
C THR A 83 9.31 -12.47 -3.50
N GLU A 84 9.62 -12.79 -2.24
CA GLU A 84 10.62 -13.80 -1.85
C GLU A 84 12.02 -13.47 -2.39
N ALA A 85 12.28 -12.19 -2.68
CA ALA A 85 13.57 -11.72 -3.15
C ALA A 85 14.60 -11.72 -2.01
N SER A 86 15.87 -11.91 -2.36
CA SER A 86 16.98 -11.81 -1.41
C SER A 86 17.58 -10.40 -1.43
N VAL A 87 18.14 -9.95 -0.30
CA VAL A 87 18.85 -8.68 -0.24
C VAL A 87 20.22 -8.83 -0.87
N LEU A 88 20.51 -8.03 -1.89
CA LEU A 88 21.85 -7.92 -2.48
C LEU A 88 22.68 -6.84 -1.78
N TYR A 89 22.10 -5.66 -1.54
CA TYR A 89 22.73 -4.53 -0.82
C TYR A 89 21.70 -3.69 -0.07
N GLY A 90 22.17 -2.89 0.91
CA GLY A 90 21.37 -1.84 1.55
C GLY A 90 20.30 -2.35 2.52
N GLU A 91 20.57 -3.43 3.26
CA GLU A 91 19.65 -4.02 4.23
C GLU A 91 19.17 -3.01 5.29
N GLU A 92 20.02 -2.08 5.68
CA GLU A 92 19.72 -1.00 6.62
C GLU A 92 18.62 -0.04 6.13
N PHE A 93 18.34 -0.03 4.82
CA PHE A 93 17.34 0.83 4.19
C PHE A 93 16.00 0.14 3.90
N LEU A 94 15.79 -1.11 4.37
CA LEU A 94 14.57 -1.87 4.11
C LEU A 94 13.27 -1.23 4.65
N GLN A 95 13.37 -0.26 5.56
CA GLN A 95 12.21 0.46 6.08
C GLN A 95 11.74 1.62 5.19
N LYS A 96 12.44 1.92 4.09
CA LYS A 96 11.98 2.89 3.09
C LYS A 96 10.61 2.49 2.53
N ARG A 97 9.72 3.48 2.39
CA ARG A 97 8.36 3.31 1.85
C ARG A 97 8.38 3.38 0.33
N VAL A 98 7.56 2.56 -0.32
CA VAL A 98 7.35 2.58 -1.76
C VAL A 98 6.03 3.30 -2.05
N LEU A 99 6.12 4.43 -2.75
CA LEU A 99 4.95 5.20 -3.18
C LEU A 99 4.66 4.95 -4.66
N ASN A 100 5.71 4.78 -5.45
CA ASN A 100 5.64 4.64 -6.90
C ASN A 100 6.35 3.36 -7.33
N ILE A 101 5.83 2.68 -8.35
CA ILE A 101 6.44 1.45 -8.90
C ILE A 101 6.73 1.68 -10.38
N ILE A 102 7.96 1.39 -10.78
CA ILE A 102 8.45 1.62 -12.14
C ILE A 102 9.07 0.32 -12.65
N VAL A 103 8.59 -0.18 -13.78
CA VAL A 103 9.18 -1.32 -14.47
C VAL A 103 10.12 -0.80 -15.56
N GLY A 104 11.42 -1.00 -15.37
CA GLY A 104 12.50 -0.56 -16.25
C GLY A 104 12.61 -1.39 -17.53
N ALA A 105 11.56 -1.42 -18.35
CA ALA A 105 11.53 -2.10 -19.65
C ALA A 105 11.89 -1.18 -20.83
N MET A 106 11.96 0.14 -20.60
CA MET A 106 12.19 1.17 -21.62
C MET A 106 13.66 1.65 -21.66
N GLU A 107 13.97 2.60 -22.55
CA GLU A 107 15.29 3.25 -22.59
C GLU A 107 15.51 4.12 -21.34
N PRO A 108 16.77 4.30 -20.87
CA PRO A 108 17.04 4.98 -19.60
C PRO A 108 16.48 6.40 -19.50
N TYR A 109 16.57 7.22 -20.56
CA TYR A 109 16.07 8.60 -20.49
C TYR A 109 14.55 8.68 -20.31
N HIS A 110 13.81 7.71 -20.89
CA HIS A 110 12.38 7.58 -20.66
C HIS A 110 12.11 7.13 -19.24
N ALA A 111 12.82 6.09 -18.76
CA ALA A 111 12.67 5.60 -17.40
C ALA A 111 12.89 6.73 -16.38
N LEU A 112 13.96 7.52 -16.53
CA LEU A 112 14.31 8.59 -15.60
C LEU A 112 13.21 9.66 -15.49
N SER A 113 12.47 9.93 -16.57
CA SER A 113 11.36 10.90 -16.58
C SER A 113 10.12 10.45 -15.79
N HIS A 114 10.04 9.15 -15.48
CA HIS A 114 8.96 8.57 -14.69
C HIS A 114 9.30 8.42 -13.21
N PHE A 115 10.54 8.69 -12.81
CA PHE A 115 10.94 8.56 -11.42
C PHE A 115 10.34 9.71 -10.63
N ALA A 116 9.60 9.33 -9.61
CA ALA A 116 9.09 10.21 -8.58
C ALA A 116 9.76 9.86 -7.24
N PRO A 117 9.70 10.75 -6.24
CA PRO A 117 10.17 10.43 -4.90
C PRO A 117 9.57 9.11 -4.40
N HIS A 118 10.39 8.34 -3.70
CA HIS A 118 10.08 7.01 -3.16
C HIS A 118 9.64 5.99 -4.23
N SER A 119 10.32 5.97 -5.38
CA SER A 119 10.09 4.98 -6.43
C SER A 119 10.79 3.65 -6.15
N LEU A 120 10.08 2.54 -6.37
CA LEU A 120 10.62 1.20 -6.51
C LEU A 120 10.89 0.91 -7.99
N ILE A 121 12.11 0.54 -8.31
CA ILE A 121 12.53 0.23 -9.68
C ILE A 121 12.65 -1.29 -9.84
N ILE A 122 11.89 -1.87 -10.76
CA ILE A 122 11.94 -3.30 -11.10
C ILE A 122 12.60 -3.44 -12.47
N VAL A 123 13.74 -4.11 -12.56
CA VAL A 123 14.58 -4.12 -13.76
C VAL A 123 15.31 -5.45 -13.92
N PRO A 124 15.48 -6.00 -15.14
CA PRO A 124 16.37 -7.13 -15.37
C PRO A 124 17.80 -6.82 -14.93
N GLY A 125 18.50 -7.79 -14.32
CA GLY A 125 19.87 -7.57 -13.84
C GLY A 125 20.90 -7.30 -14.94
N ASP A 126 20.61 -7.63 -16.20
CA ASP A 126 21.45 -7.33 -17.36
C ASP A 126 21.20 -5.94 -17.98
N ARG A 127 20.18 -5.20 -17.51
CA ARG A 127 19.90 -3.81 -17.92
C ARG A 127 20.73 -2.81 -17.11
N GLU A 128 22.05 -2.96 -17.22
CA GLU A 128 23.04 -2.13 -16.52
C GLU A 128 22.92 -0.64 -16.85
N ASP A 129 22.46 -0.31 -18.06
CA ASP A 129 22.19 1.06 -18.50
C ASP A 129 21.16 1.77 -17.61
N ILE A 130 20.04 1.11 -17.29
CA ILE A 130 19.02 1.65 -16.37
C ILE A 130 19.55 1.69 -14.94
N ILE A 131 20.23 0.63 -14.49
CA ILE A 131 20.76 0.55 -13.12
C ILE A 131 21.71 1.73 -12.87
N LEU A 132 22.64 1.98 -13.78
CA LEU A 132 23.57 3.09 -13.69
C LEU A 132 22.87 4.45 -13.78
N ALA A 133 21.88 4.58 -14.67
CA ALA A 133 21.10 5.80 -14.78
C ALA A 133 20.34 6.12 -13.47
N ALA A 134 19.73 5.13 -12.84
CA ALA A 134 19.02 5.29 -11.57
C ALA A 134 19.96 5.73 -10.44
N ILE A 135 21.12 5.07 -10.30
CA ILE A 135 22.13 5.41 -9.27
C ILE A 135 22.69 6.81 -9.52
N ALA A 136 22.98 7.17 -10.77
CA ALA A 136 23.47 8.49 -11.12
C ALA A 136 22.39 9.57 -10.88
N GLY A 137 21.14 9.29 -11.24
CA GLY A 137 19.99 10.17 -11.02
C GLY A 137 19.81 10.52 -9.55
N GLU A 138 19.79 9.52 -8.65
CA GLU A 138 19.68 9.74 -7.20
C GLU A 138 20.79 10.66 -6.67
N ARG A 139 22.03 10.48 -7.13
CA ARG A 139 23.18 11.29 -6.69
C ARG A 139 23.14 12.73 -7.18
N VAL A 140 22.59 12.97 -8.38
CA VAL A 140 22.64 14.29 -9.04
C VAL A 140 21.38 15.12 -8.77
N MET A 141 20.21 14.47 -8.70
CA MET A 141 18.92 15.16 -8.62
C MET A 141 18.41 15.36 -7.19
N GLY A 142 19.03 14.72 -6.18
CA GLY A 142 18.76 15.00 -4.77
C GLY A 142 17.39 14.50 -4.29
N GLU A 143 16.76 15.23 -3.37
CA GLU A 143 15.54 14.82 -2.65
C GLU A 143 14.32 14.61 -3.58
N ASP A 144 14.25 15.34 -4.70
CA ASP A 144 13.20 15.19 -5.71
C ASP A 144 13.28 13.86 -6.48
N TYR A 145 14.32 13.05 -6.23
CA TYR A 145 14.63 11.80 -6.92
C TYR A 145 14.99 10.67 -5.95
N GLU A 146 14.38 10.67 -4.77
CA GLU A 146 14.66 9.62 -3.78
C GLU A 146 14.18 8.25 -4.28
N ILE A 147 15.09 7.28 -4.37
CA ILE A 147 14.74 5.90 -4.69
C ILE A 147 14.37 5.18 -3.38
N ALA A 148 13.20 4.53 -3.38
CA ALA A 148 12.76 3.70 -2.27
C ALA A 148 13.50 2.37 -2.25
N GLY A 149 13.75 1.78 -3.43
CA GLY A 149 14.51 0.55 -3.59
C GLY A 149 14.56 0.08 -5.05
N MET A 150 15.31 -0.98 -5.29
CA MET A 150 15.44 -1.61 -6.61
C MET A 150 15.29 -3.13 -6.49
N ILE A 151 14.67 -3.78 -7.48
CA ILE A 151 14.62 -5.23 -7.61
C ILE A 151 15.24 -5.62 -8.96
N LEU A 152 16.30 -6.40 -8.90
CA LEU A 152 16.89 -7.07 -10.06
C LEU A 152 16.13 -8.37 -10.33
N THR A 153 15.71 -8.60 -11.56
CA THR A 153 14.89 -9.76 -11.94
C THR A 153 15.65 -10.74 -12.81
N GLY A 154 15.11 -11.97 -12.89
CA GLY A 154 15.62 -13.06 -13.72
C GLY A 154 16.85 -13.78 -13.14
N GLY A 155 17.17 -13.59 -11.86
CA GLY A 155 18.38 -14.15 -11.25
C GLY A 155 19.68 -13.61 -11.85
N LEU A 156 19.61 -12.50 -12.59
CA LEU A 156 20.74 -11.93 -13.31
C LEU A 156 21.55 -11.02 -12.38
N ILE A 157 22.85 -11.31 -12.25
CA ILE A 157 23.78 -10.47 -11.50
C ILE A 157 24.53 -9.55 -12.47
N PRO A 158 24.49 -8.21 -12.27
CA PRO A 158 25.26 -7.27 -13.06
C PRO A 158 26.78 -7.51 -13.01
N HIS A 159 27.50 -6.93 -13.97
CA HIS A 159 28.96 -6.94 -14.02
C HIS A 159 29.57 -6.31 -12.75
N GLN A 160 30.75 -6.81 -12.33
CA GLN A 160 31.39 -6.41 -11.07
C GLN A 160 31.61 -4.90 -10.92
N GLY A 161 31.82 -4.18 -12.04
CA GLY A 161 31.93 -2.71 -12.02
C GLY A 161 30.65 -2.02 -11.54
N VAL A 162 29.49 -2.52 -11.97
CA VAL A 162 28.17 -1.99 -11.58
C VAL A 162 27.86 -2.36 -10.13
N LEU A 163 28.16 -3.58 -9.71
CA LEU A 163 27.99 -4.01 -8.32
C LEU A 163 28.71 -3.11 -7.31
N LYS A 164 29.91 -2.63 -7.64
CA LYS A 164 30.64 -1.68 -6.78
C LYS A 164 29.88 -0.37 -6.58
N LEU A 165 29.26 0.15 -7.63
CA LEU A 165 28.46 1.38 -7.56
C LEU A 165 27.14 1.16 -6.80
N MET A 166 26.50 0.02 -7.03
CA MET A 166 25.27 -0.40 -6.34
C MET A 166 25.46 -0.52 -4.84
N LYS A 167 26.63 -0.98 -4.39
CA LYS A 167 26.96 -1.09 -2.96
C LYS A 167 26.95 0.27 -2.23
N GLU A 168 27.21 1.36 -2.96
CA GLU A 168 27.23 2.72 -2.40
C GLU A 168 25.85 3.41 -2.42
N SER A 169 24.82 2.75 -2.95
CA SER A 169 23.46 3.28 -3.01
C SER A 169 22.85 3.45 -1.61
N ARG A 170 21.99 4.46 -1.45
CA ARG A 170 21.29 4.76 -0.18
C ARG A 170 19.87 4.17 -0.15
N PHE A 171 19.70 3.05 -0.81
CA PHE A 171 18.43 2.33 -0.93
C PHE A 171 18.71 0.81 -1.03
N PRO A 172 17.77 -0.03 -0.60
CA PRO A 172 17.93 -1.48 -0.68
C PRO A 172 17.83 -1.94 -2.13
N ILE A 173 18.68 -2.90 -2.47
CA ILE A 173 18.68 -3.58 -3.77
C ILE A 173 18.40 -5.05 -3.51
N LEU A 174 17.31 -5.54 -4.08
CA LEU A 174 16.86 -6.92 -3.96
C LEU A 174 17.16 -7.68 -5.25
N LEU A 175 17.34 -9.00 -5.13
CA LEU A 175 17.49 -9.93 -6.23
C LEU A 175 16.35 -10.94 -6.20
N SER A 176 15.60 -11.00 -7.30
CA SER A 176 14.53 -11.95 -7.55
C SER A 176 14.96 -12.96 -8.62
N GLU A 177 14.72 -14.24 -8.36
CA GLU A 177 14.89 -15.31 -9.36
C GLU A 177 13.78 -15.28 -10.42
N ASP A 178 12.64 -14.65 -10.11
CA ASP A 178 11.51 -14.52 -11.03
C ASP A 178 11.80 -13.53 -12.17
N ASP A 179 11.14 -13.73 -13.30
CA ASP A 179 11.13 -12.75 -14.39
C ASP A 179 10.48 -11.42 -13.99
N THR A 180 10.67 -10.39 -14.81
CA THR A 180 10.18 -9.03 -14.56
C THR A 180 8.66 -8.95 -14.40
N TYR A 181 7.89 -9.66 -15.22
CA TYR A 181 6.43 -9.63 -15.16
C TYR A 181 5.95 -10.29 -13.87
N THR A 182 6.48 -11.47 -13.55
CA THR A 182 6.13 -12.22 -12.34
C THR A 182 6.49 -11.42 -11.08
N THR A 183 7.68 -10.83 -11.03
CA THR A 183 8.10 -9.97 -9.92
C THR A 183 7.18 -8.75 -9.78
N ALA A 184 6.92 -8.02 -10.87
CA ALA A 184 6.04 -6.84 -10.83
C ALA A 184 4.62 -7.17 -10.39
N LYS A 185 4.10 -8.34 -10.80
CA LYS A 185 2.80 -8.85 -10.35
C LYS A 185 2.80 -9.12 -8.85
N LYS A 186 3.80 -9.82 -8.31
CA LYS A 186 3.92 -10.07 -6.85
C LYS A 186 3.98 -8.77 -6.05
N VAL A 187 4.74 -7.77 -6.54
CA VAL A 187 4.78 -6.43 -5.95
C VAL A 187 3.39 -5.77 -5.96
N HIS A 188 2.68 -5.80 -7.09
CA HIS A 188 1.34 -5.21 -7.21
C HIS A 188 0.29 -5.91 -6.33
N GLU A 189 0.40 -7.23 -6.17
CA GLU A 189 -0.50 -8.03 -5.33
C GLU A 189 -0.14 -7.98 -3.83
N CYS A 190 0.98 -7.34 -3.48
CA CYS A 190 1.44 -7.18 -2.10
C CYS A 190 0.37 -6.50 -1.24
N ARG A 191 -0.23 -7.27 -0.32
CA ARG A 191 -1.20 -6.74 0.63
C ARG A 191 -0.49 -6.05 1.78
N VAL A 192 -0.53 -4.72 1.76
CA VAL A 192 0.06 -3.91 2.82
C VAL A 192 -0.69 -4.11 4.13
N LYS A 193 0.05 -4.49 5.17
CA LYS A 193 -0.42 -4.61 6.54
C LYS A 193 0.29 -3.57 7.39
N ILE A 194 -0.43 -2.94 8.30
CA ILE A 194 0.17 -2.10 9.33
C ILE A 194 0.85 -3.02 10.34
N ARG A 195 2.16 -2.88 10.50
CA ARG A 195 3.00 -3.61 11.45
C ARG A 195 3.25 -2.75 12.69
N SER A 196 3.72 -3.36 13.77
CA SER A 196 4.07 -2.65 15.00
C SER A 196 5.18 -1.61 14.82
N LYS A 197 6.04 -1.77 13.81
CA LYS A 197 7.10 -0.81 13.45
C LYS A 197 6.60 0.39 12.63
N ASP A 198 5.38 0.33 12.08
CA ASP A 198 4.80 1.38 11.25
C ASP A 198 4.19 2.50 12.11
N GLU A 199 5.00 3.15 12.94
CA GLU A 199 4.50 4.16 13.91
C GLU A 199 3.72 5.30 13.23
N ASP A 200 4.14 5.72 12.04
CA ASP A 200 3.49 6.71 11.20
C ASP A 200 2.07 6.27 10.84
N LYS A 201 1.92 5.05 10.32
CA LYS A 201 0.62 4.49 9.95
C LYS A 201 -0.27 4.18 11.13
N VAL A 202 0.31 3.74 12.25
CA VAL A 202 -0.45 3.48 13.49
C VAL A 202 -1.06 4.78 14.00
N LYS A 203 -0.27 5.88 14.02
CA LYS A 203 -0.76 7.21 14.40
C LYS A 203 -1.86 7.69 13.46
N GLU A 204 -1.66 7.56 12.15
CA GLU A 204 -2.66 7.99 11.17
C GLU A 204 -3.94 7.15 11.24
N ALA A 205 -3.83 5.82 11.37
CA ALA A 205 -5.00 4.96 11.54
C ALA A 205 -5.78 5.28 12.82
N ALA A 206 -5.07 5.54 13.92
CA ALA A 206 -5.69 5.97 15.18
C ALA A 206 -6.37 7.34 15.03
N HIS A 207 -5.73 8.28 14.31
CA HIS A 207 -6.31 9.58 14.00
C HIS A 207 -7.63 9.43 13.23
N LEU A 208 -7.62 8.69 12.11
CA LEU A 208 -8.82 8.41 11.32
C LEU A 208 -9.94 7.79 12.15
N VAL A 209 -9.63 6.79 12.97
CA VAL A 209 -10.62 6.16 13.87
C VAL A 209 -11.21 7.19 14.83
N SER A 210 -10.38 7.98 15.51
CA SER A 210 -10.82 8.98 16.48
C SER A 210 -11.64 10.13 15.88
N THR A 211 -11.35 10.48 14.62
CA THR A 211 -12.01 11.59 13.93
C THR A 211 -13.34 11.17 13.31
N TYR A 212 -13.42 9.95 12.78
CA TYR A 212 -14.53 9.53 11.93
C TYR A 212 -15.50 8.54 12.56
N LEU A 213 -15.16 7.96 13.73
CA LEU A 213 -16.00 7.03 14.45
C LEU A 213 -16.41 7.55 15.84
N ASP A 214 -17.62 7.21 16.25
CA ASP A 214 -18.09 7.35 17.64
C ASP A 214 -17.50 6.22 18.50
N VAL A 215 -16.24 6.35 18.89
CA VAL A 215 -15.53 5.30 19.66
C VAL A 215 -16.14 5.12 21.04
N GLU A 216 -16.50 6.20 21.73
CA GLU A 216 -17.13 6.14 23.05
C GLU A 216 -18.45 5.37 22.99
N GLY A 217 -19.33 5.73 22.04
CA GLY A 217 -20.61 5.04 21.86
C GLY A 217 -20.50 3.61 21.34
N ILE A 218 -19.34 3.18 20.83
CA ILE A 218 -19.05 1.77 20.51
C ILE A 218 -18.62 1.03 21.78
N VAL A 219 -17.71 1.60 22.58
CA VAL A 219 -17.17 0.97 23.79
C VAL A 219 -18.26 0.78 24.86
N GLU A 220 -19.21 1.69 24.98
CA GLU A 220 -20.36 1.55 25.88
C GLU A 220 -21.27 0.36 25.56
N GLN A 221 -21.17 -0.22 24.36
CA GLN A 221 -21.99 -1.35 23.89
C GLN A 221 -21.26 -2.70 23.90
N ILE A 222 -20.02 -2.74 24.39
CA ILE A 222 -19.20 -3.95 24.54
C ILE A 222 -19.16 -4.36 26.01
#